data_AF-A0A955P579-F1
#
_entry.id   AF-A0A955P579-F1
#
_cell.length_a   1.000
_cell.length_b   1.000
_cell.length_c   1.000
_cell.angle_alpha   90.00
_cell.angle_beta   90.00
_cell.angle_gamma   90.00
#
_symmetry.space_group_name_H-M   'P 1'
#
loop_
_entity.id
_entity.type
_entity.pdbx_description
1 polymer ?
#
loop_
_entity_poly.entity_id
_entity_poly.type
_entity_poly.pdbx_seq_one_letter_code
_entity_poly.pdbx_strand_id
1 'polypeptide(L)' 'DSGDVAHHPFQGEVSHLLDCIVKDRTPLPDLEDAVKTMALCMAADRSAEEGKPISLDEFK' A
#
# COMPACT_ATOMS: atom_id res chain seq x y z
N ASP A 1 23.60 4.45 -14.81
CA ASP A 1 22.64 3.65 -14.04
C ASP A 1 21.36 3.59 -14.84
N SER A 2 21.00 2.41 -15.34
CA SER A 2 19.85 2.26 -16.25
C SER A 2 18.61 2.05 -15.41
N GLY A 3 17.63 2.94 -15.47
CA GLY A 3 16.31 2.79 -14.82
C GLY A 3 15.44 1.72 -15.49
N ASP A 4 16.04 0.58 -15.85
CA ASP A 4 15.36 -0.53 -16.49
C ASP A 4 14.48 -1.25 -15.47
N VAL A 5 13.20 -1.36 -15.80
CA VAL A 5 12.15 -1.95 -14.96
C VAL A 5 11.44 -3.10 -15.66
N ALA A 6 12.05 -3.71 -16.69
CA ALA A 6 11.45 -4.78 -17.47
C ALA A 6 11.01 -6.00 -16.63
N HIS A 7 11.61 -6.23 -15.46
CA HIS A 7 11.23 -7.31 -14.54
C HIS A 7 10.20 -6.89 -13.48
N HIS A 8 9.87 -5.59 -13.37
CA HIS A 8 8.89 -5.12 -12.39
C HIS A 8 7.47 -5.52 -12.79
N PRO A 9 6.58 -5.75 -11.81
CA PRO A 9 5.20 -6.14 -12.06
C PRO A 9 4.30 -5.00 -12.59
N PHE A 10 4.86 -3.83 -12.92
CA PHE A 10 4.10 -2.64 -13.29
C PHE A 10 3.09 -2.86 -14.41
N GLN A 11 3.47 -3.63 -15.45
CA GLN A 11 2.55 -3.90 -16.54
C GLN A 11 1.30 -4.66 -16.04
N GLY A 12 1.47 -5.61 -15.14
CA GLY A 12 0.37 -6.36 -14.54
C GLY A 12 -0.50 -5.48 -13.65
N GLU A 13 0.11 -4.65 -12.82
CA GLU A 13 -0.59 -3.73 -11.92
C GLU A 13 -1.43 -2.69 -12.69
N VAL A 14 -0.85 -2.05 -13.71
CA VAL A 14 -1.57 -1.08 -14.54
C VAL A 14 -2.70 -1.76 -15.33
N SER A 15 -2.45 -2.97 -15.86
CA SER A 15 -3.49 -3.74 -16.55
C SER A 15 -4.65 -4.08 -15.62
N HIS A 16 -4.37 -4.46 -14.37
CA HIS A 16 -5.39 -4.73 -13.36
C HIS A 16 -6.23 -3.47 -13.04
N LEU A 17 -5.57 -2.33 -12.85
CA LEU A 17 -6.27 -1.06 -12.60
C LEU A 17 -7.21 -0.69 -13.75
N LEU A 18 -6.74 -0.77 -15.00
CA LEU A 18 -7.56 -0.50 -16.19
C LEU A 18 -8.76 -1.45 -16.28
N ASP A 19 -8.56 -2.73 -16.00
CA ASP A 19 -9.61 -3.74 -15.98
C ASP A 19 -10.71 -3.41 -14.96
N CYS A 20 -10.31 -2.95 -13.77
CA CYS A 20 -11.23 -2.53 -12.72
C CYS A 20 -12.02 -1.28 -13.11
N ILE A 21 -11.40 -0.30 -13.78
CA ILE A 21 -12.09 0.88 -14.31
C ILE A 21 -13.14 0.48 -15.35
N VAL A 22 -12.79 -0.35 -16.32
CA VAL A 22 -13.70 -0.77 -17.40
C VAL A 22 -14.86 -1.61 -16.87
N LYS A 23 -14.61 -2.45 -15.86
CA LYS A 23 -15.60 -3.38 -15.28
C LYS A 23 -16.36 -2.80 -14.09
N ASP A 24 -16.11 -1.54 -13.73
CA ASP A 24 -16.68 -0.87 -12.55
C ASP A 24 -16.48 -1.69 -11.26
N ARG A 25 -15.22 -2.04 -10.97
CA ARG A 25 -14.81 -2.81 -9.80
C ARG A 25 -13.79 -2.03 -8.99
N THR A 26 -13.79 -2.25 -7.68
CA THR A 26 -12.73 -1.74 -6.80
C THR A 26 -11.42 -2.48 -7.10
N PRO A 27 -10.31 -1.77 -7.40
CA PRO A 27 -8.99 -2.39 -7.55
C PRO A 27 -8.46 -2.85 -6.19
N LEU A 28 -7.57 -3.85 -6.18
CA LEU A 28 -6.83 -4.21 -4.97
C LEU A 28 -5.32 -4.13 -5.25
N PRO A 29 -4.51 -3.51 -4.36
CA PRO A 29 -4.94 -2.78 -3.16
C PRO A 29 -5.72 -1.49 -3.49
N ASP A 30 -6.64 -1.11 -2.61
CA ASP A 30 -7.41 0.13 -2.71
C ASP A 30 -6.92 1.22 -1.73
N LEU A 31 -7.71 2.30 -1.59
CA LEU A 31 -7.39 3.38 -0.67
C LEU A 31 -7.42 2.94 0.80
N GLU A 32 -8.33 2.05 1.18
CA GLU A 32 -8.38 1.55 2.56
C GLU A 32 -7.15 0.71 2.88
N ASP A 33 -6.70 -0.12 1.93
CA ASP A 33 -5.46 -0.88 2.06
C ASP A 33 -4.24 0.05 2.16
N ALA A 34 -4.21 1.14 1.40
CA ALA A 34 -3.15 2.14 1.48
C ALA A 34 -3.13 2.85 2.84
N VAL A 35 -4.30 3.24 3.37
CA VAL A 35 -4.43 3.85 4.70
C VAL A 35 -3.97 2.87 5.79
N LYS A 36 -4.42 1.62 5.74
CA LYS A 36 -4.00 0.57 6.69
C LYS A 36 -2.49 0.34 6.66
N THR A 37 -1.91 0.31 5.46
CA THR A 37 -0.46 0.15 5.28
C THR A 37 0.30 1.32 5.90
N MET A 38 -0.15 2.56 5.66
CA MET A 38 0.48 3.74 6.23
C MET A 38 0.37 3.78 7.76
N ALA A 39 -0.82 3.50 8.31
CA ALA A 39 -1.04 3.42 9.74
C ALA A 39 -0.10 2.39 10.41
N LEU A 40 0.10 1.23 9.75
CA LEU A 40 1.04 0.21 10.21
C LEU A 40 2.49 0.72 10.20
N CYS A 41 2.93 1.38 9.13
CA CYS A 41 4.28 1.98 9.07
C CYS A 41 4.50 2.98 10.20
N MET A 42 3.55 3.90 10.40
CA MET A 42 3.63 4.91 11.46
C MET A 42 3.65 4.29 12.87
N ALA A 43 2.83 3.26 13.10
CA ALA A 43 2.82 2.54 14.37
C ALA A 43 4.13 1.78 14.62
N ALA A 44 4.72 1.20 13.58
CA ALA A 44 5.98 0.47 13.66
C ALA A 44 7.15 1.41 13.99
N ASP A 45 7.23 2.56 13.32
CA ASP A 45 8.24 3.58 13.59
C ASP A 45 8.16 4.06 15.04
N ARG A 46 6.95 4.43 15.49
CA ARG A 46 6.72 4.87 16.88
C ARG A 46 6.98 3.76 17.90
N SER A 47 6.67 2.51 17.57
CA SER A 47 6.98 1.36 18.42
C SER A 47 8.49 1.17 18.61
N ALA A 48 9.27 1.35 17.55
CA ALA A 48 10.73 1.29 17.60
C ALA A 48 11.33 2.42 18.45
N GLU A 49 10.75 3.62 18.42
CA GLU A 49 11.17 4.76 19.23
C GLU A 49 10.82 4.59 20.73
N GLU A 50 9.61 4.13 21.03
CA GLU A 50 9.11 4.03 22.42
C GLU A 50 9.45 2.70 23.11
N GLY A 51 9.91 1.69 22.36
CA GLY A 51 10.23 0.36 22.88
C GLY A 51 9.00 -0.41 23.39
N LYS A 52 7.80 -0.09 22.88
CA LYS A 52 6.54 -0.75 23.27
C LYS A 52 5.57 -0.87 22.09
N PRO A 53 4.59 -1.78 22.13
CA PRO A 53 3.54 -1.85 21.11
C PRO A 53 2.68 -0.57 21.05
N ILE A 54 2.31 -0.16 19.83
CA ILE A 54 1.39 0.96 19.55
C ILE A 54 0.10 0.40 18.95
N SER A 55 -1.06 0.90 19.38
CA SER A 55 -2.35 0.46 18.84
C SER A 55 -2.62 1.14 17.49
N LEU A 56 -3.07 0.36 16.50
CA LEU A 56 -3.47 0.93 15.20
C LEU A 56 -4.71 1.82 15.30
N ASP A 57 -5.50 1.68 16.36
CA ASP A 57 -6.66 2.55 16.60
C ASP A 57 -6.28 4.02 16.83
N GLU A 58 -5.01 4.31 17.09
CA GLU A 58 -4.47 5.66 17.26
C GLU A 58 -4.30 6.44 15.93
N PHE A 59 -4.43 5.77 14.77
CA PHE A 59 -4.24 6.33 13.43
C PHE A 59 -5.52 6.39 12.60
N LYS A 60 -6.69 6.40 13.26
CA LYS A 60 -8.02 6.50 12.65
C LYS A 60 -8.35 7.88 12.12
#